data_AF-A0A7C8BSY4-F1
#
_entry.id   AF-A0A7C8BSY4-F1
#
_cell.length_a   1.000
_cell.length_b   1.000
_cell.length_c   1.000
_cell.angle_alpha   90.00
_cell.angle_beta   90.00
_cell.angle_gamma   90.00
#
_symmetry.space_group_name_H-M   'P 1'
#
loop_
_entity.id
_entity.type
_entity.pdbx_description
1 polymer ?
#
loop_
_entity_poly.entity_id
_entity_poly.type
_entity_poly.pdbx_seq_one_letter_code
_entity_poly.pdbx_strand_id
1 'polypeptide(L)'
;MLLFPQITQLDLTGPAEVFAQIEGVHMQYVWHDLNPVETSAGFALVPTVRFDEAQPADVLVVPGGQGAFALLEDEQAIRFLRSQAEHAQWITSVCTGAFALAQAGLLAGRRATTHWSSRPLLARYPDILVTDERVVVDDNLITAGGVTSGIDFALTLVARLRGEQAARDIALRLEYDPHPPFEAGTPRTHPSEQVEGIIAANERRRGPLVEHALTHLGR
;
A
#
# COMPACT_ATOMS: atom_id res chain seq x y z
N MET A 1 -3.71 4.67 -9.08
CA MET A 1 -2.63 4.04 -8.31
C MET A 1 -1.50 5.05 -8.16
N LEU A 2 -1.04 5.31 -6.94
CA LEU A 2 0.07 6.25 -6.71
C LEU A 2 1.40 5.62 -7.15
N LEU A 3 2.21 6.32 -7.95
CA LEU A 3 3.52 5.88 -8.39
C LEU A 3 4.56 6.91 -7.96
N PHE A 4 5.61 6.52 -7.23
CA PHE A 4 6.59 7.45 -6.66
C PHE A 4 8.02 6.86 -6.65
N PRO A 5 9.09 7.67 -6.58
CA PRO A 5 10.47 7.18 -6.58
C PRO A 5 10.74 6.21 -5.43
N GLN A 6 11.59 5.21 -5.64
CA GLN A 6 11.91 4.20 -4.62
C GLN A 6 10.70 3.40 -4.10
N ILE A 7 9.65 3.32 -4.92
CA ILE A 7 8.53 2.39 -4.75
C ILE A 7 9.02 0.95 -4.77
N THR A 8 8.40 0.09 -3.96
CA THR A 8 8.49 -1.36 -4.18
C THR A 8 7.54 -1.68 -5.32
N GLN A 9 8.07 -1.86 -6.53
CA GLN A 9 7.25 -2.00 -7.74
C GLN A 9 6.15 -3.08 -7.62
N LEU A 10 6.41 -4.19 -6.91
CA LEU A 10 5.46 -5.30 -6.76
C LEU A 10 4.24 -4.93 -5.90
N ASP A 11 4.37 -3.94 -5.02
CA ASP A 11 3.25 -3.38 -4.26
C ASP A 11 2.25 -2.67 -5.18
N LEU A 12 2.69 -2.22 -6.36
CA LEU A 12 1.87 -1.61 -7.40
C LEU A 12 1.49 -2.60 -8.49
N THR A 13 2.45 -3.35 -9.03
CA THR A 13 2.23 -4.22 -10.19
C THR A 13 1.46 -5.49 -9.84
N GLY A 14 1.58 -6.02 -8.62
CA GLY A 14 0.80 -7.18 -8.16
C GLY A 14 -0.71 -6.92 -8.21
N PRO A 15 -1.22 -5.87 -7.53
CA PRO A 15 -2.63 -5.48 -7.64
C PRO A 15 -3.03 -5.07 -9.06
N ALA A 16 -2.16 -4.38 -9.79
CA ALA A 16 -2.44 -3.95 -11.16
C ALA A 16 -2.69 -5.15 -12.08
N GLU A 17 -1.92 -6.23 -11.93
CA GLU A 17 -2.11 -7.46 -12.71
C GLU A 17 -3.49 -8.09 -12.43
N VAL A 18 -3.91 -8.14 -11.17
CA VAL A 18 -5.25 -8.64 -10.80
C VAL A 18 -6.35 -7.74 -11.37
N PHE A 19 -6.21 -6.42 -11.24
CA PHE A 19 -7.21 -5.47 -11.75
C PHE A 19 -7.29 -5.41 -13.27
N ALA A 20 -6.18 -5.67 -13.98
CA ALA A 20 -6.15 -5.76 -15.44
C ALA A 20 -7.06 -6.87 -16.00
N GLN A 21 -7.38 -7.89 -15.18
CA GLN A 21 -8.27 -8.99 -15.56
C GLN A 21 -9.76 -8.65 -15.46
N ILE A 22 -10.11 -7.46 -14.96
CA ILE A 22 -11.49 -6.97 -14.83
C ILE A 22 -11.88 -6.18 -16.08
N GLU A 23 -12.97 -6.59 -16.73
CA GLU A 23 -13.51 -5.87 -17.89
C GLU A 23 -13.93 -4.44 -17.53
N GLY A 24 -13.56 -3.48 -18.38
CA GLY A 24 -13.93 -2.06 -18.22
C GLY A 24 -13.14 -1.30 -17.16
N VAL A 25 -12.13 -1.91 -16.52
CA VAL A 25 -11.24 -1.18 -15.60
C VAL A 25 -10.28 -0.28 -16.36
N HIS A 26 -10.20 0.98 -15.93
CA HIS A 26 -9.23 1.95 -16.40
C HIS A 26 -8.21 2.26 -15.29
N MET A 27 -6.95 1.93 -15.52
CA MET A 27 -5.87 2.17 -14.55
C MET A 27 -5.12 3.45 -14.85
N GLN A 28 -5.08 4.35 -13.88
CA GLN A 28 -4.21 5.53 -13.88
C GLN A 28 -3.04 5.32 -12.91
N TYR A 29 -1.82 5.48 -13.40
CA TYR A 29 -0.60 5.54 -12.59
C TYR A 29 -0.24 7.00 -12.41
N VAL A 30 -0.42 7.51 -11.20
CA VAL A 30 -0.46 8.96 -10.94
C VAL A 30 0.81 9.40 -10.23
N TRP A 31 1.44 10.45 -10.75
CA TRP A 31 2.58 11.11 -10.11
C TRP A 31 2.59 12.63 -10.38
N HIS A 32 3.66 13.32 -9.95
CA HIS A 32 3.86 14.75 -10.17
C HIS A 32 3.98 15.12 -11.64
N ASP A 33 4.73 14.32 -12.39
CA ASP A 33 4.98 14.50 -13.82
C ASP A 33 4.92 13.15 -14.55
N LEU A 34 5.25 13.15 -15.84
CA LEU A 34 5.26 11.94 -16.68
C LEU A 34 6.69 11.42 -16.92
N ASN A 35 7.68 11.89 -16.16
CA ASN A 35 9.03 11.37 -16.26
C ASN A 35 9.09 9.94 -15.70
N PRO A 36 9.98 9.07 -16.22
CA PRO A 36 10.18 7.75 -15.64
C PRO A 36 10.53 7.83 -14.16
N VAL A 37 9.80 7.07 -13.35
CA VAL A 37 9.95 6.97 -11.90
C VAL A 37 10.77 5.73 -11.58
N GLU A 38 11.95 5.92 -11.02
CA GLU A 38 12.84 4.83 -10.62
C GLU A 38 12.26 4.05 -9.44
N THR A 39 12.17 2.73 -9.60
CA THR A 39 11.74 1.80 -8.55
C THR A 39 12.93 1.37 -7.69
N SER A 40 12.66 0.86 -6.50
CA SER A 40 13.73 0.30 -5.64
C SER A 40 14.42 -0.94 -6.23
N ALA A 41 13.93 -1.48 -7.35
CA ALA A 41 14.51 -2.60 -8.09
C ALA A 41 15.45 -2.16 -9.24
N GLY A 42 15.70 -0.85 -9.42
CA GLY A 42 16.68 -0.34 -10.40
C GLY A 42 16.17 -0.25 -11.84
N PHE A 43 14.87 -0.44 -12.08
CA PHE A 43 14.20 -0.09 -13.33
C PHE A 43 13.13 0.98 -13.09
N ALA A 44 12.69 1.64 -14.16
CA ALA A 44 11.69 2.72 -14.08
C ALA A 44 10.32 2.30 -14.59
N LEU A 45 9.28 2.90 -13.99
CA LEU A 45 7.89 2.87 -14.46
C LEU A 45 7.49 4.27 -14.92
N VAL A 46 6.59 4.38 -15.89
CA VAL A 46 6.16 5.69 -16.43
C VAL A 46 4.75 6.01 -15.91
N PRO A 47 4.55 7.15 -15.21
CA PRO A 47 3.22 7.62 -14.86
C PRO A 47 2.37 7.84 -16.11
N THR A 48 1.07 7.55 -16.03
CA THR A 48 0.14 7.77 -17.14
C THR A 48 -0.63 9.08 -17.03
N VAL A 49 -0.65 9.70 -15.85
CA VAL A 49 -1.35 10.95 -15.59
C VAL A 49 -0.69 11.72 -14.45
N ARG A 50 -0.76 13.05 -14.50
CA ARG A 50 -0.31 13.90 -13.38
C ARG A 50 -1.40 14.04 -12.30
N PHE A 51 -1.02 14.49 -11.11
CA PHE A 51 -1.98 14.73 -10.01
C PHE A 51 -3.15 15.65 -10.38
N ASP A 52 -2.88 16.71 -11.15
CA ASP A 52 -3.86 17.73 -11.56
C ASP A 52 -4.79 17.26 -12.71
N GLU A 53 -4.45 16.14 -13.35
CA GLU A 53 -5.16 15.57 -14.49
C GLU A 53 -5.86 14.24 -14.16
N ALA A 54 -5.58 13.68 -12.98
CA ALA A 54 -6.14 12.43 -12.53
C ALA A 54 -7.65 12.57 -12.30
N GLN A 55 -8.41 11.60 -12.79
CA GLN A 55 -9.86 11.55 -12.57
C GLN A 55 -10.16 11.10 -11.14
N PRO A 56 -11.35 11.39 -10.59
CA PRO A 56 -11.78 10.79 -9.33
C PRO A 56 -11.72 9.25 -9.42
N ALA A 57 -10.97 8.63 -8.53
CA ALA A 57 -10.78 7.19 -8.52
C ALA A 57 -11.94 6.48 -7.85
N ASP A 58 -12.45 5.39 -8.42
CA ASP A 58 -13.31 4.45 -7.69
C ASP A 58 -12.49 3.67 -6.63
N VAL A 59 -11.23 3.35 -6.97
CA VAL A 59 -10.30 2.62 -6.12
C VAL A 59 -8.97 3.38 -6.05
N LEU A 60 -8.65 3.90 -4.88
CA LEU A 60 -7.35 4.49 -4.58
C LEU A 60 -6.40 3.39 -4.09
N VAL A 61 -5.24 3.25 -4.74
CA VAL A 61 -4.19 2.29 -4.34
C VAL A 61 -2.91 3.04 -4.01
N VAL A 62 -2.42 2.86 -2.78
CA VAL A 62 -1.18 3.45 -2.27
C VAL A 62 -0.15 2.34 -1.99
N PRO A 63 0.81 2.12 -2.90
CA PRO A 63 1.88 1.15 -2.72
C PRO A 63 2.88 1.54 -1.61
N GLY A 64 3.73 0.60 -1.20
CA GLY A 64 4.83 0.85 -0.28
C GLY A 64 6.19 1.01 -0.97
N GLY A 65 7.24 0.82 -0.18
CA GLY A 65 8.63 1.09 -0.58
C GLY A 65 9.30 2.10 0.35
N GLN A 66 10.59 2.35 0.11
CA GLN A 66 11.31 3.38 0.87
C GLN A 66 10.79 4.77 0.56
N GLY A 67 10.37 5.00 -0.69
CA GLY A 67 9.78 6.27 -1.11
C GLY A 67 8.51 6.66 -0.35
N ALA A 68 7.79 5.71 0.23
CA ALA A 68 6.57 5.98 0.99
C ALA A 68 6.82 6.87 2.22
N PHE A 69 8.04 6.87 2.76
CA PHE A 69 8.42 7.76 3.87
C PHE A 69 8.76 9.17 3.41
N ALA A 70 9.23 9.34 2.16
CA ALA A 70 9.43 10.68 1.58
C ALA A 70 8.09 11.36 1.28
N LEU A 71 7.04 10.58 1.00
CA LEU A 71 5.68 11.11 0.82
C LEU A 71 5.13 11.80 2.08
N LEU A 72 5.68 11.54 3.27
CA LEU A 72 5.21 12.16 4.50
C LEU A 72 5.41 13.68 4.51
N GLU A 73 6.42 14.16 3.77
CA GLU A 73 6.76 15.58 3.60
C GLU A 73 6.26 16.14 2.25
N ASP A 74 5.67 15.29 1.40
CA ASP A 74 5.14 15.70 0.10
C ASP A 74 3.69 16.18 0.23
N GLU A 75 3.53 17.47 0.50
CA GLU A 75 2.20 18.09 0.68
C GLU A 75 1.28 17.94 -0.54
N GLN A 76 1.82 17.85 -1.75
CA GLN A 76 1.01 17.69 -2.95
C GLN A 76 0.50 16.25 -3.07
N ALA A 77 1.35 15.25 -2.81
CA ALA A 77 0.91 13.86 -2.75
C ALA A 77 -0.11 13.64 -1.63
N ILE A 78 0.12 14.19 -0.43
CA ILE A 78 -0.83 14.08 0.69
C ILE A 78 -2.17 14.76 0.38
N ARG A 79 -2.16 15.96 -0.22
CA ARG A 79 -3.41 16.61 -0.68
C ARG A 79 -4.12 15.81 -1.76
N PHE A 80 -3.37 15.25 -2.71
CA PHE A 80 -3.93 14.39 -3.74
C PHE A 80 -4.63 13.16 -3.13
N LEU A 81 -4.01 12.50 -2.16
CA LEU A 81 -4.61 11.35 -1.47
C LEU A 81 -5.91 11.73 -0.75
N ARG A 82 -5.95 12.88 -0.06
CA ARG A 82 -7.16 13.39 0.59
C ARG A 82 -8.28 13.66 -0.42
N SER A 83 -7.96 14.36 -1.50
CA SER A 83 -8.93 14.69 -2.56
C SER A 83 -9.50 13.44 -3.24
N GLN A 84 -8.66 12.45 -3.55
CA GLN A 84 -9.13 11.19 -4.14
C GLN A 84 -10.00 10.39 -3.16
N ALA A 85 -9.65 10.40 -1.88
CA ALA A 85 -10.40 9.70 -0.84
C ALA A 85 -11.83 10.26 -0.62
N GLU A 86 -12.11 11.52 -0.98
CA GLU A 86 -13.46 12.10 -0.91
C GLU A 86 -14.45 11.42 -1.88
N HIS A 87 -13.94 10.83 -2.96
CA HIS A 87 -14.76 10.20 -4.01
C HIS A 87 -14.56 8.68 -4.11
N ALA A 88 -13.47 8.16 -3.55
CA ALA A 88 -13.13 6.75 -3.66
C ALA A 88 -14.14 5.85 -2.95
N GLN A 89 -14.67 4.88 -3.69
CA GLN A 89 -15.45 3.79 -3.14
C GLN A 89 -14.58 2.87 -2.27
N TRP A 90 -13.28 2.77 -2.61
CA TRP A 90 -12.30 2.01 -1.85
C TRP A 90 -10.97 2.75 -1.71
N ILE A 91 -10.49 2.87 -0.48
CA ILE A 91 -9.15 3.38 -0.15
C ILE A 91 -8.29 2.18 0.20
N THR A 92 -7.16 2.01 -0.47
CA THR A 92 -6.32 0.83 -0.29
C THR A 92 -4.85 1.17 -0.18
N SER A 93 -4.11 0.36 0.58
CA SER A 93 -2.65 0.41 0.60
C SER A 93 -1.99 -0.94 0.72
N VAL A 94 -0.75 -1.04 0.25
CA VAL A 94 0.12 -2.20 0.45
C VAL A 94 1.34 -1.76 1.24
N CYS A 95 1.82 -2.62 2.13
CA CYS A 95 3.12 -2.49 2.77
C CYS A 95 3.22 -1.13 3.48
N THR A 96 4.30 -0.40 3.28
CA THR A 96 4.53 0.92 3.89
C THR A 96 3.69 2.04 3.28
N GLY A 97 2.85 1.77 2.27
CA GLY A 97 1.88 2.74 1.74
C GLY A 97 0.87 3.21 2.79
N ALA A 98 0.63 2.39 3.82
CA ALA A 98 -0.20 2.76 4.97
C ALA A 98 0.29 4.03 5.69
N PHE A 99 1.59 4.35 5.67
CA PHE A 99 2.10 5.58 6.29
C PHE A 99 1.64 6.85 5.56
N ALA A 100 1.57 6.82 4.22
CA ALA A 100 1.04 7.94 3.47
C ALA A 100 -0.48 8.12 3.71
N LEU A 101 -1.23 7.02 3.85
CA LEU A 101 -2.64 7.08 4.28
C LEU A 101 -2.78 7.63 5.71
N ALA A 102 -1.91 7.21 6.64
CA ALA A 102 -1.89 7.74 8.00
C ALA A 102 -1.64 9.25 8.01
N GLN A 103 -0.66 9.72 7.23
CA GLN A 103 -0.34 11.14 7.09
C GLN A 103 -1.45 11.95 6.42
N ALA A 104 -2.17 11.33 5.48
CA ALA A 104 -3.37 11.91 4.90
C ALA A 104 -4.55 11.98 5.89
N GLY A 105 -4.44 11.36 7.08
CA GLY A 105 -5.51 11.29 8.08
C GLY A 105 -6.55 10.19 7.79
N LEU A 106 -6.30 9.34 6.80
CA LEU A 106 -7.26 8.37 6.27
C LEU A 106 -7.35 7.07 7.09
N LEU A 107 -6.46 6.90 8.08
CA LEU A 107 -6.43 5.73 8.97
C LEU A 107 -6.91 6.04 10.41
N ALA A 108 -7.26 7.30 10.71
CA ALA A 108 -7.69 7.68 12.07
C ALA A 108 -8.99 6.97 12.47
N GLY A 109 -8.97 6.30 13.62
CA GLY A 109 -10.06 5.48 14.15
C GLY A 109 -10.25 4.13 13.46
N ARG A 110 -9.36 3.73 12.56
CA ARG A 110 -9.53 2.54 11.70
C ARG A 110 -8.61 1.40 12.09
N ARG A 111 -9.03 0.16 11.79
CA ARG A 111 -8.15 -1.01 11.78
C ARG A 111 -7.29 -1.01 10.53
N ALA A 112 -5.99 -1.21 10.71
CA ALA A 112 -5.04 -1.21 9.60
C ALA A 112 -3.84 -2.15 9.83
N THR A 113 -3.20 -2.58 8.76
CA THR A 113 -1.91 -3.29 8.77
C THR A 113 -0.91 -2.59 7.86
N THR A 114 0.36 -3.01 7.93
CA THR A 114 1.46 -2.53 7.08
C THR A 114 2.53 -3.63 6.97
N HIS A 115 3.66 -3.33 6.33
CA HIS A 115 4.79 -4.25 6.30
C HIS A 115 5.22 -4.64 7.71
N TRP A 116 5.48 -5.93 7.93
CA TRP A 116 5.70 -6.48 9.27
C TRP A 116 6.80 -5.76 10.05
N SER A 117 7.87 -5.36 9.36
CA SER A 117 9.04 -4.68 9.94
C SER A 117 8.82 -3.20 10.26
N SER A 118 7.67 -2.64 9.87
CA SER A 118 7.27 -1.26 10.14
C SER A 118 5.99 -1.16 10.95
N ARG A 119 5.33 -2.27 11.29
CA ARG A 119 4.15 -2.27 12.18
C ARG A 119 4.40 -1.55 13.51
N PRO A 120 5.55 -1.72 14.21
CA PRO A 120 5.81 -0.97 15.44
C PRO A 120 5.83 0.55 15.24
N LEU A 121 6.27 1.03 14.08
CA LEU A 121 6.25 2.46 13.74
C LEU A 121 4.84 2.95 13.44
N LEU A 122 4.01 2.17 12.73
CA LEU A 122 2.62 2.53 12.48
C LEU A 122 1.82 2.59 13.78
N ALA A 123 2.14 1.72 14.75
CA ALA A 123 1.51 1.72 16.07
C ALA A 123 1.82 2.96 16.92
N ARG A 124 2.75 3.83 16.48
CA ARG A 124 3.00 5.14 17.11
C ARG A 124 1.92 6.18 16.78
N TYR A 125 1.13 5.95 15.73
CA TYR A 125 -0.04 6.78 15.44
C TYR A 125 -1.16 6.38 16.42
N PRO A 126 -1.56 7.24 17.37
CA PRO A 126 -2.37 6.83 18.52
C PRO A 126 -3.79 6.42 18.15
N ASP A 127 -4.32 6.89 17.02
CA ASP A 127 -5.70 6.63 16.61
C ASP A 127 -5.81 5.47 15.61
N ILE A 128 -4.74 4.72 15.34
CA ILE A 128 -4.77 3.58 14.41
C ILE A 128 -4.79 2.28 15.19
N LEU A 129 -5.78 1.43 14.92
CA LEU A 129 -5.85 0.08 15.48
C LEU A 129 -5.02 -0.88 14.62
N VAL A 130 -3.71 -0.93 14.88
CA VAL A 130 -2.77 -1.74 14.08
C VAL A 130 -2.95 -3.24 14.37
N THR A 131 -3.09 -4.05 13.32
CA THR A 131 -3.17 -5.52 13.41
C THR A 131 -2.03 -6.21 12.66
N ASP A 132 -1.83 -7.51 12.91
CA ASP A 132 -0.81 -8.33 12.26
C ASP A 132 -1.35 -9.16 11.07
N GLU A 133 -2.62 -8.96 10.71
CA GLU A 133 -3.29 -9.64 9.60
C GLU A 133 -2.65 -9.29 8.25
N ARG A 134 -2.73 -10.24 7.30
CA ARG A 134 -2.14 -10.09 5.95
C ARG A 134 -2.91 -9.08 5.10
N VAL A 135 -4.23 -9.08 5.22
CA VAL A 135 -5.16 -8.13 4.59
C VAL A 135 -6.19 -7.76 5.64
N VAL A 136 -6.31 -6.47 5.95
CA VAL A 136 -7.31 -5.92 6.87
C VAL A 136 -8.35 -5.19 6.04
N VAL A 137 -9.62 -5.56 6.23
CA VAL A 137 -10.76 -4.83 5.69
C VAL A 137 -11.52 -4.19 6.83
N ASP A 138 -11.73 -2.88 6.73
CA ASP A 138 -12.49 -2.04 7.65
C ASP A 138 -13.36 -1.14 6.77
N ASP A 139 -14.68 -1.36 6.73
CA ASP A 139 -15.62 -0.72 5.79
C ASP A 139 -15.09 -0.61 4.35
N ASN A 140 -14.82 0.62 3.87
CA ASN A 140 -14.29 0.95 2.54
C ASN A 140 -12.76 1.05 2.48
N LEU A 141 -12.06 0.67 3.55
CA LEU A 141 -10.61 0.69 3.67
C LEU A 141 -10.05 -0.73 3.60
N ILE A 142 -9.06 -0.95 2.75
CA ILE A 142 -8.27 -2.19 2.73
C ILE A 142 -6.80 -1.87 2.89
N THR A 143 -6.18 -2.34 3.97
CA THR A 143 -4.72 -2.27 4.11
C THR A 143 -4.14 -3.67 4.04
N ALA A 144 -3.07 -3.83 3.29
CA ALA A 144 -2.39 -5.10 3.09
C ALA A 144 -0.96 -5.02 3.64
N GLY A 145 -0.47 -6.15 4.16
CA GLY A 145 0.84 -6.30 4.76
C GLY A 145 2.00 -6.21 3.75
N GLY A 146 2.96 -7.13 3.82
CA GLY A 146 4.16 -7.04 3.00
C GLY A 146 3.96 -7.47 1.54
N VAL A 147 4.33 -6.59 0.62
CA VAL A 147 4.66 -6.84 -0.80
C VAL A 147 3.65 -7.69 -1.56
N THR A 148 3.77 -9.02 -1.49
CA THR A 148 2.90 -9.95 -2.22
C THR A 148 1.46 -9.95 -1.71
N SER A 149 1.20 -9.43 -0.51
CA SER A 149 -0.17 -9.21 -0.02
C SER A 149 -0.98 -8.27 -0.91
N GLY A 150 -0.31 -7.51 -1.79
CA GLY A 150 -0.90 -6.80 -2.91
C GLY A 150 -1.90 -7.63 -3.72
N ILE A 151 -1.51 -8.86 -4.07
CA ILE A 151 -2.30 -9.75 -4.92
C ILE A 151 -3.55 -10.23 -4.16
N ASP A 152 -3.38 -10.62 -2.90
CA ASP A 152 -4.48 -11.12 -2.08
C ASP A 152 -5.52 -10.05 -1.77
N PHE A 153 -5.10 -8.81 -1.49
CA PHE A 153 -6.06 -7.73 -1.28
C PHE A 153 -6.81 -7.41 -2.58
N ALA A 154 -6.13 -7.45 -3.73
CA ALA A 154 -6.77 -7.17 -5.00
C ALA A 154 -7.84 -8.22 -5.33
N LEU A 155 -7.57 -9.51 -5.09
CA LEU A 155 -8.57 -10.58 -5.20
C LEU A 155 -9.72 -10.40 -4.20
N THR A 156 -9.39 -10.01 -2.95
CA THR A 156 -10.40 -9.66 -1.92
C THR A 156 -11.31 -8.53 -2.40
N LEU A 157 -10.75 -7.50 -3.03
CA LEU A 157 -11.49 -6.36 -3.54
C LEU A 157 -12.32 -6.72 -4.77
N VAL A 158 -11.80 -7.53 -5.70
CA VAL A 158 -12.56 -8.08 -6.83
C VAL A 158 -13.81 -8.78 -6.32
N ALA A 159 -13.69 -9.62 -5.29
CA ALA A 159 -14.83 -10.35 -4.73
C ALA A 159 -15.92 -9.40 -4.24
N ARG A 160 -15.54 -8.23 -3.68
CA ARG A 160 -16.48 -7.19 -3.23
C ARG A 160 -17.09 -6.38 -4.38
N LEU A 161 -16.33 -6.14 -5.44
CA LEU A 161 -16.76 -5.30 -6.57
C LEU A 161 -17.54 -6.07 -7.65
N ARG A 162 -17.25 -7.36 -7.82
CA ARG A 162 -17.74 -8.20 -8.94
C ARG A 162 -18.23 -9.58 -8.50
N GLY A 163 -18.21 -9.89 -7.21
CA GLY A 163 -18.63 -11.17 -6.64
C GLY A 163 -17.50 -12.20 -6.55
N GLU A 164 -17.66 -13.18 -5.66
CA GLU A 164 -16.64 -14.21 -5.40
C GLU A 164 -16.27 -15.02 -6.64
N GLN A 165 -17.24 -15.32 -7.52
CA GLN A 165 -16.96 -16.10 -8.72
C GLN A 165 -15.96 -15.38 -9.64
N ALA A 166 -16.12 -14.07 -9.84
CA ALA A 166 -15.17 -13.29 -10.63
C ALA A 166 -13.76 -13.31 -10.03
N ALA A 167 -13.64 -13.25 -8.70
CA ALA A 167 -12.33 -13.36 -8.03
C ALA A 167 -11.70 -14.74 -8.22
N ARG A 168 -12.50 -15.82 -8.13
CA ARG A 168 -12.02 -17.19 -8.40
C ARG A 168 -11.60 -17.38 -9.85
N ASP A 169 -12.35 -16.84 -10.80
CA ASP A 169 -12.04 -16.92 -12.23
C ASP A 169 -10.77 -16.13 -12.58
N ILE A 170 -10.56 -14.97 -11.96
CA ILE A 170 -9.31 -14.20 -12.08
C ILE A 170 -8.14 -14.98 -11.47
N ALA A 171 -8.29 -15.50 -10.25
CA ALA A 171 -7.25 -16.31 -9.61
C ALA A 171 -6.86 -17.52 -10.48
N LEU A 172 -7.85 -18.20 -11.08
CA LEU A 172 -7.60 -19.31 -12.00
C LEU A 172 -6.89 -18.87 -13.29
N ARG A 173 -7.31 -17.75 -13.91
CA ARG A 173 -6.66 -17.23 -15.12
C ARG A 173 -5.20 -16.83 -14.89
N LEU A 174 -4.90 -16.32 -13.71
CA LEU A 174 -3.54 -15.95 -13.31
C LEU A 174 -2.73 -17.14 -12.78
N GLU A 175 -3.35 -18.32 -12.66
CA GLU A 175 -2.76 -19.48 -11.99
C GLU A 175 -2.18 -19.10 -10.62
N TYR A 176 -2.94 -18.31 -9.86
CA TYR A 176 -2.52 -17.84 -8.53
C TYR A 176 -2.65 -18.97 -7.49
N ASP A 177 -1.70 -19.90 -7.55
CA ASP A 177 -1.56 -21.06 -6.68
C ASP A 177 -0.14 -21.09 -6.07
N PRO A 178 0.17 -20.17 -5.13
CA PRO A 178 1.53 -19.98 -4.66
C PRO A 178 2.02 -21.20 -3.88
N HIS A 179 3.19 -21.72 -4.29
CA HIS A 179 3.92 -22.80 -3.62
C HIS A 179 5.30 -22.31 -3.14
N PRO A 180 5.39 -21.54 -2.03
CA PRO A 180 6.66 -21.02 -1.55
C PRO A 180 7.64 -22.16 -1.22
N PRO A 181 8.89 -22.12 -1.71
CA PRO A 181 9.88 -23.18 -1.43
C PRO A 181 10.40 -23.16 0.02
N PHE A 182 10.06 -22.12 0.80
CA PHE A 182 10.47 -21.96 2.19
C PHE A 182 9.32 -21.37 3.01
N GLU A 183 9.17 -21.81 4.26
CA GLU A 183 8.15 -21.30 5.19
C GLU A 183 8.54 -19.97 5.90
N ALA A 184 9.47 -19.20 5.35
CA ALA A 184 10.05 -18.01 5.99
C ALA A 184 9.30 -16.69 5.72
N GLY A 185 8.07 -16.75 5.19
CA GLY A 185 7.33 -15.58 4.71
C GLY A 185 6.72 -14.67 5.80
N THR A 186 6.77 -15.07 7.07
CA THR A 186 6.21 -14.28 8.17
C THR A 186 7.02 -14.42 9.46
N PRO A 187 7.25 -13.32 10.21
CA PRO A 187 7.91 -13.39 11.50
C PRO A 187 7.10 -14.17 12.55
N ARG A 188 5.80 -14.40 12.33
CA ARG A 188 4.93 -15.13 13.27
C ARG A 188 5.28 -16.61 13.38
N THR A 189 5.63 -17.25 12.27
CA THR A 189 6.01 -18.66 12.25
C THR A 189 7.51 -18.85 12.46
N HIS A 190 8.30 -17.78 12.32
CA HIS A 190 9.77 -17.79 12.38
C HIS A 190 10.31 -16.61 13.22
N PRO A 191 9.94 -16.48 14.50
CA PRO A 191 10.53 -15.46 15.36
C PRO A 191 12.03 -15.74 15.52
N SER A 192 12.86 -14.72 15.32
CA SER A 192 14.32 -14.86 15.37
C SER A 192 15.00 -13.53 15.71
N GLU A 193 16.24 -13.60 16.20
CA GLU A 193 17.10 -12.42 16.39
C GLU A 193 17.25 -11.60 15.09
N GLN A 194 17.19 -12.28 13.94
CA GLN A 194 17.19 -11.61 12.63
C GLN A 194 15.93 -10.74 12.43
N VAL A 195 14.75 -11.23 12.81
CA VAL A 195 13.50 -10.44 12.74
C VAL A 195 13.60 -9.21 13.62
N GLU A 196 14.06 -9.37 14.86
CA GLU A 196 14.26 -8.25 15.80
C GLU A 196 15.29 -7.24 15.26
N GLY A 197 16.41 -7.73 14.72
CA GLY A 197 17.44 -6.90 14.10
C GLY A 197 16.91 -6.09 12.92
N ILE A 198 16.06 -6.68 12.08
CA ILE A 198 15.43 -5.98 10.94
C ILE A 198 14.42 -4.93 11.43
N ILE A 199 13.63 -5.22 12.46
CA ILE A 199 12.71 -4.23 13.07
C ILE A 199 13.53 -3.06 13.61
N ALA A 200 14.52 -3.33 14.47
CA ALA A 200 15.34 -2.30 15.09
C ALA A 200 16.11 -1.45 14.06
N ALA A 201 16.61 -2.07 12.98
CA ALA A 201 17.25 -1.34 11.89
C ALA A 201 16.27 -0.41 11.15
N ASN A 202 15.03 -0.88 10.92
CA ASN A 202 13.99 -0.06 10.30
C ASN A 202 13.52 1.06 11.22
N GLU A 203 13.40 0.83 12.51
CA GLU A 203 13.07 1.88 13.48
C GLU A 203 14.15 2.96 13.53
N ARG A 204 15.44 2.61 13.54
CA ARG A 204 16.52 3.61 13.48
C ARG A 204 16.47 4.44 12.21
N ARG A 205 16.16 3.82 11.07
CA ARG A 205 16.14 4.50 9.77
C ARG A 205 14.89 5.36 9.55
N ARG A 206 13.71 4.84 9.94
CA ARG A 206 12.40 5.42 9.60
C ARG A 206 11.75 6.14 10.78
N GLY A 207 12.16 5.82 12.01
CA GLY A 207 11.64 6.42 13.23
C GLY A 207 11.65 7.94 13.23
N PRO A 208 12.81 8.60 12.94
CA PRO A 208 12.87 10.07 12.89
C PRO A 208 11.91 10.69 11.87
N LEU A 209 11.70 10.04 10.71
CA LEU A 209 10.77 10.51 9.67
C LEU A 209 9.31 10.43 10.16
N VAL A 210 8.96 9.32 10.79
CA VAL A 210 7.61 9.12 11.37
C VAL A 210 7.37 10.07 12.54
N GLU A 211 8.36 10.25 13.42
CA GLU A 211 8.29 11.18 14.54
C GLU A 211 8.11 12.63 14.06
N HIS A 212 8.88 13.04 13.05
CA HIS A 212 8.71 14.36 12.43
C HIS A 212 7.30 14.54 11.86
N ALA A 213 6.82 13.55 11.10
CA ALA A 213 5.50 13.58 10.47
C ALA A 213 4.36 13.68 11.51
N LEU A 214 4.50 13.00 12.65
CA LEU A 214 3.53 13.07 13.76
C LEU A 214 3.41 14.48 14.35
N THR A 215 4.51 15.23 14.49
CA THR A 215 4.47 16.61 15.02
C THR A 215 3.62 17.55 14.17
N HIS A 216 3.55 17.31 12.85
CA HIS A 216 2.79 18.13 11.90
C HIS A 216 1.31 17.74 11.79
N LEU A 217 0.91 16.58 12.32
CA LEU A 217 -0.50 16.18 12.38
C LEU A 217 -1.29 16.91 13.49
N GLY A 218 -0.65 17.86 14.19
CA GLY A 218 -1.27 18.64 15.25
C GLY A 218 -1.54 17.80 16.51
N ARG A 219 -0.70 16.79 16.77
CA ARG A 219 -0.85 15.82 17.85
C ARG A 219 0.43 15.73 18.68
#